data_AF-A0A8H4VAR1-F1
#
_entry.id   AF-A0A8H4VAR1-F1
#
_cell.length_a   1.000
_cell.length_b   1.000
_cell.length_c   1.000
_cell.angle_alpha   90.00
_cell.angle_beta   90.00
_cell.angle_gamma   90.00
#
_symmetry.space_group_name_H-M   'P 1'
#
loop_
_entity.id
_entity.type
_entity.pdbx_description
1 polymer ?
#
loop_
_entity_poly.entity_id
_entity_poly.type
_entity_poly.pdbx_seq_one_letter_code
_entity_poly.pdbx_strand_id
1 'polypeptide(L)'
;MPPLEQTAHEDLEQQLKDIIQDLYQPRSPLQRNQNPINLPPNPPRLRLLPPTPLPSVPPELLEYVENGRNPDIYTREFIELVRRGNQLMRGKMLAFAGFRDVLAAEMLAALPELSDDVDRVLDATGGKGNVVAG
;
A
#
# COMPACT_ATOMS: atom_id res chain seq x y z
N MET A 1 -5.10 -2.90 23.76
CA MET A 1 -6.43 -3.51 23.57
C MET A 1 -6.68 -3.68 22.08
N PRO A 2 -6.62 -4.93 21.55
CA PRO A 2 -6.92 -5.24 20.16
C PRO A 2 -7.99 -6.35 19.89
N PRO A 3 -8.91 -6.76 20.81
CA PRO A 3 -9.74 -7.95 20.55
C PRO A 3 -11.02 -7.69 19.73
N LEU A 4 -11.51 -6.44 19.64
CA LEU A 4 -12.84 -6.16 19.07
C LEU A 4 -12.88 -6.20 17.53
N GLU A 5 -11.79 -5.87 16.84
CA GLU A 5 -11.75 -5.85 15.37
C GLU A 5 -11.62 -7.26 14.76
N GLN A 6 -10.82 -8.13 15.37
CA GLN A 6 -10.60 -9.50 14.87
C GLN A 6 -11.90 -10.31 14.89
N THR A 7 -12.69 -10.20 15.95
CA THR A 7 -13.98 -10.92 16.07
C THR A 7 -14.98 -10.47 14.99
N ALA A 8 -14.99 -9.17 14.64
CA ALA A 8 -15.88 -8.67 13.58
C ALA A 8 -15.50 -9.21 12.17
N HIS A 9 -14.20 -9.37 11.90
CA HIS A 9 -13.71 -9.96 10.64
C HIS A 9 -14.02 -11.45 10.55
N GLU A 10 -13.81 -12.21 11.64
CA GLU A 10 -14.10 -13.64 11.72
C GLU A 10 -15.60 -13.92 11.54
N ASP A 11 -16.46 -13.14 12.19
CA ASP A 11 -17.92 -13.24 12.06
C ASP A 11 -18.37 -12.98 10.62
N LEU A 12 -17.79 -11.98 9.94
CA LEU A 12 -18.09 -11.66 8.55
C LEU A 12 -17.63 -12.78 7.60
N GLU A 13 -16.43 -13.31 7.81
CA GLU A 13 -15.88 -14.42 7.03
C GLU A 13 -16.76 -15.66 7.17
N GLN A 14 -17.19 -15.99 8.39
CA GLN A 14 -18.08 -17.12 8.64
C GLN A 14 -19.43 -16.94 7.96
N GLN A 15 -20.04 -15.75 8.06
CA GLN A 15 -21.30 -15.45 7.36
C GLN A 15 -21.17 -15.60 5.84
N LEU A 16 -20.06 -15.11 5.26
CA LEU A 16 -19.81 -15.25 3.83
C LEU A 16 -19.68 -16.73 3.43
N LYS A 17 -18.96 -17.54 4.22
CA LYS A 17 -18.86 -18.99 4.00
C LYS A 17 -20.23 -19.66 4.05
N ASP A 18 -21.04 -19.36 5.05
CA ASP A 18 -22.37 -19.96 5.20
C ASP A 18 -23.29 -19.62 4.01
N ILE A 19 -23.27 -18.36 3.54
CA ILE A 19 -24.02 -17.92 2.35
C ILE A 19 -23.56 -18.68 1.11
N ILE A 20 -22.25 -18.74 0.89
CA ILE A 20 -21.68 -19.43 -0.27
C ILE A 20 -22.06 -20.92 -0.22
N GLN A 21 -21.95 -21.57 0.94
CA GLN A 21 -22.32 -22.98 1.10
C GLN A 21 -23.81 -23.25 0.83
N ASP A 22 -24.71 -22.37 1.29
CA ASP A 22 -26.14 -22.46 0.98
C ASP A 22 -26.41 -22.39 -0.53
N LEU A 23 -25.68 -21.54 -1.27
CA LEU A 23 -25.79 -21.45 -2.72
C LEU A 23 -25.31 -22.71 -3.46
N TYR A 24 -24.40 -23.50 -2.87
CA TYR A 24 -23.90 -24.76 -3.45
C TYR A 24 -24.80 -25.98 -3.14
N GLN A 25 -25.78 -25.86 -2.23
CA GLN A 25 -26.64 -27.00 -1.89
C GLN A 25 -27.63 -27.34 -3.02
N PRO A 26 -27.72 -28.63 -3.44
CA PRO A 26 -28.60 -29.04 -4.51
C PRO A 26 -30.07 -28.91 -4.10
N ARG A 27 -30.85 -28.09 -4.82
CA ARG A 27 -32.30 -28.00 -4.63
C ARG A 27 -32.95 -29.35 -4.92
N SER A 28 -33.62 -29.90 -3.91
CA SER A 28 -34.37 -31.15 -4.05
C SER A 28 -35.47 -31.02 -5.13
N PRO A 29 -35.68 -32.05 -5.97
CA PRO A 29 -36.60 -31.97 -7.12
C PRO A 29 -38.07 -31.74 -6.74
N LEU A 30 -38.49 -32.10 -5.52
CA LEU A 30 -39.85 -31.84 -5.03
C LEU A 30 -40.14 -30.34 -4.85
N GLN A 31 -39.11 -29.53 -4.59
CA GLN A 31 -39.21 -28.07 -4.51
C GLN A 31 -39.29 -27.41 -5.90
N ARG A 32 -38.80 -28.09 -6.96
CA ARG A 32 -38.78 -27.57 -8.33
C ARG A 32 -40.17 -27.56 -8.99
N ASN A 33 -41.03 -28.51 -8.64
CA ASN A 33 -42.34 -28.69 -9.28
C ASN A 33 -43.50 -27.99 -8.57
N GLN A 34 -43.32 -27.53 -7.32
CA GLN A 34 -44.41 -26.91 -6.56
C GLN A 34 -44.42 -25.38 -6.58
N ASN A 35 -43.37 -24.69 -7.03
CA ASN A 35 -43.37 -23.25 -7.31
C ASN A 35 -42.10 -22.84 -8.06
N PRO A 36 -42.17 -22.32 -9.30
CA PRO A 36 -40.98 -21.90 -10.06
C PRO A 36 -40.24 -20.69 -9.47
N ILE A 37 -40.80 -20.04 -8.42
CA ILE A 37 -40.25 -18.84 -7.77
C ILE A 37 -40.25 -18.98 -6.23
N ASN A 38 -39.91 -20.14 -5.68
CA ASN A 38 -39.50 -20.21 -4.27
C ASN A 38 -37.97 -20.18 -4.19
N LEU A 39 -37.41 -18.97 -4.35
CA LEU A 39 -36.17 -18.61 -3.64
C LEU A 39 -36.46 -18.87 -2.14
N PRO A 40 -35.51 -19.36 -1.32
CA PRO A 40 -35.71 -19.37 0.12
C PRO A 40 -36.26 -18.00 0.56
N PRO A 41 -37.26 -17.95 1.48
CA PRO A 41 -37.98 -16.71 1.81
C PRO A 41 -37.07 -15.59 2.32
N ASN A 42 -35.82 -15.92 2.66
CA ASN A 42 -34.69 -15.01 2.59
C ASN A 42 -33.49 -15.77 2.00
N PRO A 43 -32.81 -15.27 0.95
CA PRO A 43 -31.41 -15.65 0.79
C PRO A 43 -30.68 -15.31 2.09
N PRO A 44 -29.70 -16.11 2.54
CA PRO A 44 -28.92 -15.76 3.70
C PRO A 44 -28.29 -14.39 3.41
N ARG A 45 -28.81 -13.37 4.11
CA ARG A 45 -28.32 -12.01 4.00
C ARG A 45 -27.09 -11.94 4.89
N LEU A 46 -26.05 -11.25 4.42
CA LEU A 46 -25.02 -10.76 5.33
C LEU A 46 -25.77 -10.04 6.45
N ARG A 47 -25.68 -10.60 7.66
CA ARG A 47 -26.32 -10.02 8.83
C ARG A 47 -25.61 -8.69 8.95
N LEU A 48 -26.32 -7.59 8.71
CA LEU A 48 -25.74 -6.25 8.76
C LEU A 48 -25.12 -6.12 10.15
N LEU A 49 -23.80 -6.32 10.23
CA LEU A 49 -23.03 -6.06 11.41
C LEU A 49 -23.30 -4.58 11.74
N PRO A 50 -23.37 -4.17 13.01
CA PRO A 50 -23.33 -2.74 13.34
C PRO A 50 -22.26 -2.06 12.47
N PRO A 51 -22.48 -0.84 11.96
CA PRO A 51 -21.63 -0.22 10.95
C PRO A 51 -20.22 0.03 11.50
N THR A 52 -19.43 -1.03 11.53
CA THR A 52 -17.99 -0.99 11.71
C THR A 52 -17.45 -0.55 10.35
N PRO A 53 -16.74 0.57 10.28
CA PRO A 53 -16.14 0.99 9.02
C PRO A 53 -15.26 -0.16 8.52
N LEU A 54 -15.59 -0.68 7.34
CA LEU A 54 -14.72 -1.66 6.69
C LEU A 54 -13.36 -1.01 6.44
N PRO A 55 -12.27 -1.78 6.54
CA PRO A 55 -10.96 -1.26 6.19
C PRO A 55 -10.99 -0.76 4.74
N SER A 56 -10.35 0.38 4.50
CA SER A 56 -10.21 0.92 3.16
C SER A 56 -9.36 -0.03 2.32
N VAL A 57 -9.90 -0.48 1.20
CA VAL A 57 -9.20 -1.35 0.25
C VAL A 57 -8.79 -0.51 -0.97
N PRO A 58 -7.53 -0.62 -1.45
CA PRO A 58 -7.11 0.05 -2.68
C PRO A 58 -7.98 -0.39 -3.88
N PRO A 59 -8.45 0.53 -4.73
CA PRO A 59 -9.30 0.18 -5.87
C PRO A 59 -8.59 -0.75 -6.86
N GLU A 60 -7.27 -0.66 -6.98
CA GLU A 60 -6.48 -1.55 -7.85
C GLU A 60 -6.51 -3.00 -7.36
N LEU A 61 -6.69 -3.23 -6.04
CA LEU A 61 -6.81 -4.58 -5.50
C LEU A 61 -8.14 -5.23 -5.90
N LEU A 62 -9.21 -4.44 -6.10
CA LEU A 62 -10.49 -4.95 -6.57
C LEU A 62 -10.36 -5.57 -7.96
N GLU A 63 -9.60 -4.93 -8.86
CA GLU A 63 -9.33 -5.45 -10.20
C GLU A 63 -8.62 -6.82 -10.17
N TYR A 64 -7.76 -7.08 -9.17
CA TYR A 64 -7.12 -8.39 -9.01
C TYR A 64 -8.17 -9.45 -8.68
N VAL A 65 -9.08 -9.14 -7.74
CA VAL A 65 -10.15 -10.07 -7.34
C VAL A 65 -11.15 -10.30 -8.47
N GLU A 66 -11.58 -9.25 -9.16
CA GLU A 66 -12.54 -9.34 -10.28
C GLU A 66 -12.00 -10.20 -11.44
N ASN A 67 -10.69 -10.14 -11.70
CA ASN A 67 -10.02 -10.96 -12.72
C ASN A 67 -9.60 -12.36 -12.21
N GLY A 68 -9.93 -12.73 -10.97
CA GLY A 68 -9.55 -14.02 -10.38
C GLY A 68 -8.05 -14.17 -10.06
N ARG A 69 -7.31 -13.07 -9.97
CA ARG A 69 -5.89 -13.03 -9.58
C ARG A 69 -5.76 -13.00 -8.07
N ASN A 70 -4.74 -13.69 -7.53
CA ASN A 70 -4.49 -13.68 -6.08
C ASN A 70 -4.17 -12.24 -5.60
N PRO A 71 -4.96 -11.65 -4.67
CA PRO A 71 -4.72 -10.30 -4.15
C PRO A 71 -3.39 -10.13 -3.41
N ASP A 72 -2.77 -11.21 -2.90
CA ASP A 72 -1.44 -11.14 -2.28
C ASP A 72 -0.35 -10.67 -3.25
N ILE A 73 -0.58 -10.87 -4.55
CA ILE A 73 0.36 -10.43 -5.59
C ILE A 73 0.42 -8.89 -5.63
N TYR A 74 -0.70 -8.20 -5.44
CA TYR A 74 -0.73 -6.73 -5.35
C TYR A 74 0.14 -6.25 -4.19
N THR A 75 -0.04 -6.84 -3.00
CA THR A 75 0.74 -6.49 -1.81
C THR A 75 2.24 -6.69 -2.05
N ARG A 76 2.61 -7.81 -2.68
CA ARG A 76 4.00 -8.10 -3.04
C ARG A 76 4.56 -7.06 -4.02
N GLU A 77 3.85 -6.77 -5.10
CA GLU A 77 4.26 -5.81 -6.13
C GLU A 77 4.38 -4.39 -5.55
N PHE A 78 3.47 -4.01 -4.65
CA PHE A 78 3.52 -2.73 -3.95
C PHE A 78 4.77 -2.62 -3.06
N ILE A 79 5.07 -3.64 -2.26
CA ILE A 79 6.29 -3.66 -1.43
C ILE A 79 7.55 -3.59 -2.30
N GLU A 80 7.60 -4.35 -3.39
CA GLU A 80 8.72 -4.33 -4.33
C GLU A 80 8.89 -2.95 -4.99
N LEU A 81 7.79 -2.31 -5.38
CA LEU A 81 7.76 -0.96 -5.94
C LEU A 81 8.29 0.07 -4.95
N VAL A 82 7.77 0.08 -3.72
CA VAL A 82 8.20 1.01 -2.65
C VAL A 82 9.68 0.81 -2.33
N ARG A 83 10.14 -0.44 -2.22
CA ARG A 83 11.55 -0.76 -2.00
C ARG A 83 12.43 -0.22 -3.14
N ARG A 84 12.07 -0.48 -4.39
CA ARG A 84 12.80 0.01 -5.56
C ARG A 84 12.84 1.54 -5.60
N GLY A 85 11.70 2.19 -5.34
CA GLY A 85 11.58 3.64 -5.27
C GLY A 85 12.49 4.24 -4.21
N ASN A 86 12.46 3.71 -2.98
CA ASN A 86 13.30 4.17 -1.88
C ASN A 86 14.80 4.00 -2.17
N GLN A 87 15.20 2.86 -2.74
CA GLN A 87 16.58 2.62 -3.13
C GLN A 87 17.04 3.59 -4.22
N LEU A 88 16.22 3.80 -5.24
CA LEU A 88 16.50 4.75 -6.32
C LEU A 88 16.65 6.18 -5.78
N MET A 89 15.72 6.64 -4.95
CA MET A 89 15.78 7.98 -4.35
C MET A 89 17.04 8.15 -3.50
N ARG A 90 17.36 7.16 -2.67
CA ARG A 90 18.61 7.16 -1.88
C ARG A 90 19.84 7.25 -2.78
N GLY A 91 19.90 6.47 -3.85
CA GLY A 91 20.99 6.50 -4.82
C GLY A 91 21.15 7.87 -5.48
N LYS A 92 20.03 8.49 -5.92
CA LYS A 92 20.04 9.84 -6.48
C LYS A 92 20.55 10.88 -5.48
N MET A 93 20.06 10.85 -4.24
CA MET A 93 20.52 11.78 -3.20
C MET A 93 22.03 11.67 -2.97
N LEU A 94 22.57 10.45 -2.89
CA LEU A 94 24.01 10.23 -2.73
C LEU A 94 24.81 10.71 -3.95
N ALA A 95 24.32 10.47 -5.16
CA ALA A 95 24.99 10.93 -6.38
C ALA A 95 25.02 12.47 -6.47
N PHE A 96 23.91 13.15 -6.14
CA PHE A 96 23.86 14.60 -6.11
C PHE A 96 24.73 15.19 -5.00
N ALA A 97 24.78 14.56 -3.82
CA ALA A 97 25.69 14.98 -2.76
C ALA A 97 27.16 14.86 -3.20
N GLY A 98 27.54 13.73 -3.81
CA GLY A 98 28.90 13.54 -4.34
C GLY A 98 29.23 14.53 -5.46
N PHE A 99 28.30 14.78 -6.38
CA PHE A 99 28.48 15.79 -7.43
C PHE A 99 28.67 17.19 -6.85
N ARG A 100 27.85 17.58 -5.88
CA ARG A 100 27.98 18.86 -5.16
C ARG A 100 29.37 18.99 -4.53
N ASP A 101 29.83 17.96 -3.83
CA ASP A 101 31.11 18.01 -3.10
C ASP A 101 32.30 18.15 -4.07
N VAL A 102 32.29 17.42 -5.19
CA VAL A 102 33.31 17.55 -6.24
C VAL A 102 33.26 18.92 -6.90
N LEU A 103 32.07 19.40 -7.27
CA LEU A 103 31.90 20.71 -7.90
C LEU A 103 32.40 21.84 -6.98
N ALA A 104 32.08 21.78 -5.69
CA ALA A 104 32.54 22.77 -4.73
C ALA A 104 34.07 22.77 -4.60
N ALA A 105 34.70 21.60 -4.55
CA ALA A 105 36.16 21.48 -4.50
C ALA A 105 36.83 22.09 -5.75
N GLU A 106 36.31 21.81 -6.95
CA GLU A 106 36.82 22.39 -8.19
C GLU A 106 36.60 23.91 -8.26
N MET A 107 35.46 24.41 -7.77
CA MET A 107 35.19 25.85 -7.70
C MET A 107 36.15 26.55 -6.74
N LEU A 108 36.42 25.99 -5.56
CA LEU A 108 37.39 26.55 -4.61
C LEU A 108 38.82 26.57 -5.18
N ALA A 109 39.18 25.57 -5.98
CA ALA A 109 40.49 25.50 -6.63
C ALA A 109 40.64 26.51 -7.78
N ALA A 110 39.60 26.68 -8.59
CA ALA A 110 39.63 27.53 -9.78
C ALA A 110 39.26 29.01 -9.50
N LEU A 111 38.42 29.27 -8.50
CA LEU A 111 37.84 30.58 -8.16
C LEU A 111 37.90 30.83 -6.65
N PRO A 112 39.10 31.08 -6.08
CA PRO A 112 39.26 31.26 -4.63
C PRO A 112 38.45 32.44 -4.06
N GLU A 113 38.15 33.45 -4.87
CA GLU A 113 37.36 34.62 -4.49
C GLU A 113 35.89 34.31 -4.19
N LEU A 114 35.40 33.12 -4.57
CA LEU A 114 34.03 32.68 -4.32
C LEU A 114 33.90 31.75 -3.11
N SER A 115 34.94 31.62 -2.27
CA SER A 115 34.95 30.67 -1.15
C SER A 115 33.72 30.78 -0.24
N ASP A 116 33.38 32.01 0.16
CA ASP A 116 32.29 32.28 1.09
C ASP A 116 30.91 31.93 0.49
N ASP A 117 30.75 32.16 -0.82
CA ASP A 117 29.53 31.81 -1.55
C ASP A 117 29.41 30.29 -1.72
N VAL A 118 30.51 29.60 -2.01
CA VAL A 118 30.55 28.13 -2.13
C VAL A 118 30.22 27.48 -0.78
N ASP A 119 30.81 27.95 0.32
CA ASP A 119 30.50 27.45 1.67
C ASP A 119 29.03 27.67 2.03
N ARG A 120 28.48 28.85 1.72
CA ARG A 120 27.05 29.14 1.93
C ARG A 120 26.14 28.18 1.15
N VAL A 121 26.49 27.84 -0.08
CA VAL A 121 25.73 26.89 -0.91
C VAL A 121 25.86 25.46 -0.36
N LEU A 122 27.06 25.06 0.09
CA LEU A 122 27.26 23.76 0.72
C LEU A 122 26.38 23.61 1.96
N ASP A 123 26.40 24.58 2.86
CA ASP A 123 25.59 24.54 4.08
C ASP A 123 24.08 24.49 3.75
N ALA A 124 23.62 25.30 2.78
CA ALA A 124 22.23 25.31 2.35
C ALA A 124 21.77 24.00 1.69
N THR A 125 22.70 23.21 1.15
CA THR A 125 22.41 21.96 0.44
C THR A 125 22.80 20.71 1.23
N GLY A 126 23.11 20.86 2.53
CA GLY A 126 23.45 19.76 3.43
C GLY A 126 24.86 19.19 3.21
N GLY A 127 25.76 19.99 2.63
CA GLY A 127 27.19 19.77 2.62
C GLY A 127 27.80 20.18 3.95
N LYS A 128 29.00 19.68 4.24
CA LYS A 128 29.80 20.22 5.33
C LYS A 128 30.65 21.32 4.72
N GLY A 129 30.31 22.59 4.95
CA GLY A 129 31.25 23.68 4.69
C GLY A 129 32.58 23.39 5.39
N ASN A 130 33.68 23.89 4.86
CA ASN A 130 34.97 23.76 5.53
C ASN A 130 34.92 24.63 6.79
N VAL A 131 34.41 24.08 7.90
CA VAL A 131 34.40 24.75 9.20
C VAL A 131 35.86 24.89 9.60
N VAL A 132 36.44 26.03 9.25
CA VAL A 132 37.72 26.47 9.78
C VAL A 132 37.51 26.57 11.29
N ALA A 133 37.97 25.54 12.01
CA ALA A 133 38.04 25.56 13.45
C ALA A 133 38.96 26.71 13.85
N GLY A 134 38.36 27.79 14.35
CA GLY A 134 39.06 28.90 15.01
C GLY A 134 39.52 28.51 16.41
#